data_AF-E1R208-F1
#
_entry.id   AF-E1R208-F1
#
_cell.length_a   1.000
_cell.length_b   1.000
_cell.length_c   1.000
_cell.angle_alpha   90.00
_cell.angle_beta   90.00
_cell.angle_gamma   90.00
#
_symmetry.space_group_name_H-M   'P 1'
#
loop_
_entity.id
_entity.type
_entity.pdbx_description
1 polymer ?
#
loop_
_entity_poly.entity_id
_entity_poly.type
_entity_poly.pdbx_seq_one_letter_code
_entity_poly.pdbx_strand_id
1 'polypeptide(L)'
;MSQRAIVIPAAERVKTGEPGVVSFRVGEVFHEYLIHLFRYQETERKSPAPYYSLKIDTPKRPRTTGENSQNHHINGHCQQISVDTGQPFEDVKKYAKQFALTMGYPILEDENGEPIHDLWGKPQGISESDCSTEDAAILIEAIHQIAAEMDINLIED
;
A
#
# COMPACT_ATOMS: atom_id res chain seq x y z
N MET A 1 25.59 -9.81 -12.79
CA MET A 1 24.84 -8.55 -12.68
C MET A 1 25.49 -7.73 -11.58
N SER A 2 25.87 -6.48 -11.86
CA SER A 2 26.53 -5.61 -10.89
C SER A 2 25.54 -5.19 -9.80
N GLN A 3 25.79 -5.60 -8.55
CA GLN A 3 25.05 -5.08 -7.40
C GLN A 3 25.35 -3.58 -7.28
N ARG A 4 24.34 -2.75 -7.55
CA ARG A 4 24.43 -1.31 -7.28
C ARG A 4 24.38 -1.11 -5.77
N ALA A 5 25.55 -0.95 -5.16
CA ALA A 5 25.66 -0.52 -3.78
C ALA A 5 25.32 0.97 -3.69
N ILE A 6 24.36 1.34 -2.82
CA ILE A 6 24.16 2.72 -2.40
C ILE A 6 25.07 2.94 -1.19
N VAL A 7 26.14 3.71 -1.38
CA VAL A 7 27.09 4.06 -0.31
C VAL A 7 26.58 5.32 0.38
N ILE A 8 26.20 5.21 1.66
CA ILE A 8 25.85 6.37 2.50
C ILE A 8 27.07 6.66 3.39
N PRO A 9 27.84 7.74 3.15
CA PRO A 9 29.18 7.91 3.72
C PRO A 9 29.26 8.07 5.24
N ALA A 10 28.15 8.33 5.93
CA ALA A 10 28.11 8.65 7.36
C ALA A 10 27.19 7.73 8.18
N ALA A 11 26.65 6.67 7.58
CA ALA A 11 25.73 5.76 8.24
C ALA A 11 26.49 4.61 8.92
N GLU A 12 26.49 4.56 10.25
CA GLU A 12 26.92 3.38 11.01
C GLU A 12 25.76 2.40 11.14
N ARG A 13 25.95 1.15 10.71
CA ARG A 13 24.91 0.10 10.79
C ARG A 13 24.63 -0.26 12.24
N VAL A 14 23.39 -0.09 12.69
CA VAL A 14 22.88 -0.66 13.93
C VAL A 14 22.12 -1.95 13.62
N LYS A 15 22.35 -3.01 14.40
CA LYS A 15 21.56 -4.26 14.29
C LYS A 15 20.16 -4.03 14.88
N THR A 16 19.14 -4.24 14.07
CA THR A 16 17.73 -3.87 14.35
C THR A 16 16.80 -5.07 14.56
N GLY A 17 17.30 -6.31 14.53
CA GLY A 17 16.50 -7.52 14.80
C GLY A 17 15.60 -7.97 13.64
N GLU A 18 15.15 -7.05 12.77
CA GLU A 18 14.27 -7.35 11.63
C GLU A 18 15.02 -7.41 10.28
N PRO A 19 14.71 -8.37 9.38
CA PRO A 19 15.25 -8.38 8.03
C PRO A 19 14.76 -7.17 7.23
N GLY A 20 15.69 -6.34 6.73
CA GLY A 20 15.38 -5.25 5.80
C GLY A 20 15.26 -3.85 6.42
N VAL A 21 15.28 -3.72 7.75
CA VAL A 21 15.36 -2.43 8.43
C VAL A 21 16.82 -2.12 8.74
N VAL A 22 17.38 -1.05 8.20
CA VAL A 22 18.72 -0.56 8.59
C VAL A 22 18.54 0.74 9.36
N SER A 23 18.78 0.70 10.67
CA SER A 23 18.92 1.92 11.46
C SER A 23 20.37 2.40 11.42
N PHE A 24 20.53 3.70 11.22
CA PHE A 24 21.83 4.34 11.22
C PHE A 24 21.79 5.66 11.97
N ARG A 25 22.94 6.03 12.53
CA ARG A 25 23.15 7.37 13.07
C ARG A 25 23.47 8.31 11.92
N VAL A 26 22.87 9.48 11.90
CA VAL A 26 23.19 10.55 10.95
C VAL A 26 24.08 11.60 11.61
N GLY A 27 25.00 12.17 10.84
CA GLY A 27 25.75 13.36 11.27
C GLY A 27 24.87 14.60 11.27
N GLU A 28 25.24 15.59 12.08
CA GLU A 28 24.49 16.83 12.32
C GLU A 28 24.10 17.58 11.01
N VAL A 29 25.03 17.66 10.05
CA VAL A 29 24.77 18.32 8.76
C VAL A 29 23.67 17.64 7.93
N PHE A 30 23.63 16.30 7.95
CA PHE A 30 22.62 15.54 7.24
C PHE A 30 21.28 15.55 7.98
N HIS A 31 21.31 15.59 9.31
CA HIS A 31 20.13 15.80 10.15
C HIS A 31 19.40 17.10 9.81
N GLU A 32 20.13 18.22 9.75
CA GLU A 32 19.58 19.52 9.36
C GLU A 32 18.98 19.51 7.94
N TYR A 33 19.64 18.82 7.00
CA TYR A 33 19.12 18.62 5.66
C TYR A 33 17.79 17.84 5.66
N LEU A 34 17.70 16.75 6.44
CA LEU A 34 16.47 15.97 6.57
C LEU A 34 15.35 16.78 7.23
N ILE A 35 15.64 17.54 8.29
CA ILE A 35 14.67 18.45 8.92
C ILE A 35 14.12 19.43 7.87
N HIS A 36 15.00 20.02 7.06
CA HIS A 36 14.58 20.93 5.99
C HIS A 36 13.70 20.23 4.95
N LEU A 37 14.04 18.99 4.58
CA LEU A 37 13.30 18.18 3.61
C LEU A 37 11.91 17.76 4.13
N PHE A 38 11.80 17.44 5.43
CA PHE A 38 10.59 16.95 6.09
C PHE A 38 9.80 18.03 6.84
N ARG A 39 10.02 19.31 6.50
CA ARG A 39 9.45 20.51 7.14
C ARG A 39 7.93 20.57 7.33
N TYR A 40 7.19 19.57 6.87
CA TYR A 40 5.74 19.44 7.05
C TYR A 40 5.26 18.36 8.04
N GLN A 41 6.15 17.54 8.63
CA GLN A 41 5.74 16.43 9.51
C GLN A 41 6.21 16.53 10.97
N GLU A 42 6.95 17.59 11.35
CA GLU A 42 7.55 17.69 12.69
C GLU A 42 6.67 18.33 13.78
N THR A 43 5.44 18.76 13.48
CA THR A 43 4.59 19.40 14.50
C THR A 43 4.13 18.44 15.62
N GLU A 44 4.29 17.12 15.46
CA GLU A 44 3.76 16.13 16.43
C GLU A 44 4.80 15.20 17.09
N ARG A 45 6.08 15.22 16.72
CA ARG A 45 7.06 14.28 17.31
C ARG A 45 7.72 14.82 18.58
N LYS A 46 7.25 14.35 19.74
CA LYS A 46 7.83 14.56 21.09
C LYS A 46 9.14 13.78 21.36
N SER A 47 10.04 13.63 20.39
CA SER A 47 11.40 13.15 20.71
C SER A 47 12.45 13.56 19.66
N PRO A 48 13.45 14.37 20.06
CA PRO A 48 14.55 14.82 19.20
C PRO A 48 15.68 13.78 19.10
N ALA A 49 15.35 12.48 19.02
CA ALA A 49 16.37 11.44 18.96
C ALA A 49 16.96 11.37 17.53
N PRO A 50 18.29 11.37 17.34
CA PRO A 50 18.96 11.52 16.02
C PRO A 50 18.99 10.21 15.22
N TYR A 51 17.99 9.36 15.39
CA TYR A 51 17.90 8.06 14.75
C TYR A 51 16.84 8.11 13.66
N TYR A 52 17.24 7.71 12.45
CA TYR A 52 16.33 7.58 11.33
C TYR A 52 16.29 6.11 10.90
N SER A 53 15.08 5.63 10.63
CA SER A 53 14.85 4.31 10.04
C SER A 53 14.51 4.50 8.57
N LEU A 54 15.23 3.80 7.69
CA LEU A 54 14.98 3.82 6.26
C LEU A 54 14.51 2.42 5.85
N LYS A 55 13.31 2.34 5.27
CA LYS A 55 12.77 1.11 4.69
C LYS A 55 13.17 1.07 3.23
N ILE A 56 14.02 0.12 2.85
CA ILE A 56 14.37 -0.15 1.45
C ILE A 56 13.49 -1.30 1.00
N ASP A 57 12.52 -1.00 0.15
CA ASP A 57 11.70 -2.02 -0.49
C ASP A 57 12.13 -2.18 -1.95
N THR A 58 11.81 -3.32 -2.53
CA THR A 58 11.79 -3.44 -3.99
C THR A 58 10.89 -2.35 -4.57
N PRO A 59 11.28 -1.68 -5.68
CA PRO A 59 10.42 -0.68 -6.29
C PRO A 59 9.14 -1.36 -6.78
N LYS A 60 8.09 -1.34 -5.95
CA LYS A 60 6.72 -1.59 -6.40
C LYS A 60 6.38 -0.43 -7.31
N ARG A 61 6.01 -0.70 -8.56
CA ARG A 61 5.39 0.34 -9.40
C ARG A 61 4.07 0.70 -8.71
N PRO A 62 3.94 1.91 -8.16
CA PRO A 62 2.66 2.32 -7.59
C PRO A 62 1.62 2.20 -8.68
N ARG A 63 0.41 1.79 -8.32
CA ARG A 63 -0.73 1.83 -9.24
C ARG A 63 -0.82 3.20 -9.93
N THR A 64 -1.24 3.20 -11.19
CA THR A 64 -1.43 4.46 -11.92
C THR A 64 -2.56 5.28 -11.30
N THR A 65 -2.42 6.61 -11.30
CA THR A 65 -3.44 7.57 -10.86
C THR A 65 -3.76 8.56 -12.00
N GLY A 66 -4.99 9.09 -12.04
CA GLY A 66 -5.47 9.99 -13.11
C GLY A 66 -6.66 9.44 -13.92
N GLU A 67 -7.06 10.16 -14.96
CA GLU A 67 -8.06 9.71 -15.95
C GLU A 67 -7.53 8.47 -16.68
N ASN A 68 -8.39 7.48 -16.93
CA ASN A 68 -8.02 6.16 -17.50
C ASN A 68 -7.00 5.36 -16.66
N SER A 69 -6.85 5.69 -15.38
CA SER A 69 -5.95 4.95 -14.48
C SER A 69 -6.63 3.75 -13.82
N GLN A 70 -5.84 2.81 -13.33
CA GLN A 70 -6.34 1.70 -12.50
C GLN A 70 -7.15 2.18 -11.29
N ASN A 71 -6.81 3.33 -10.70
CA ASN A 71 -7.62 3.93 -9.63
C ASN A 71 -9.00 4.36 -10.12
N HIS A 72 -9.06 4.97 -11.31
CA HIS A 72 -10.33 5.36 -11.92
C HIS A 72 -11.19 4.13 -12.19
N HIS A 73 -10.57 3.08 -12.75
CA HIS A 73 -11.22 1.83 -13.09
C HIS A 73 -11.82 1.11 -11.86
N ILE A 74 -11.03 0.94 -10.79
CA ILE A 74 -11.50 0.31 -9.55
C ILE A 74 -12.66 1.08 -8.94
N ASN A 75 -12.53 2.41 -8.80
CA ASN A 75 -13.57 3.20 -8.14
C ASN A 75 -14.81 3.34 -9.03
N GLY A 76 -14.64 3.51 -10.34
CA GLY A 76 -15.73 3.59 -11.30
C GLY A 76 -16.59 2.33 -11.30
N HIS A 77 -15.97 1.16 -11.38
CA HIS A 77 -16.69 -0.11 -11.37
C HIS A 77 -17.35 -0.42 -10.03
N CYS A 78 -16.65 -0.19 -8.92
CA CYS A 78 -17.28 -0.31 -7.59
C CYS A 78 -18.48 0.64 -7.43
N GLN A 79 -18.42 1.84 -8.01
CA GLN A 79 -19.53 2.79 -8.00
C GLN A 79 -20.71 2.31 -8.85
N GLN A 80 -20.45 1.73 -10.04
CA GLN A 80 -21.50 1.13 -10.88
C GLN A 80 -22.20 -0.02 -10.15
N ILE A 81 -21.44 -0.95 -9.55
CA ILE A 81 -21.99 -2.05 -8.74
C ILE A 81 -22.79 -1.50 -7.55
N SER A 82 -22.29 -0.48 -6.87
CA SER A 82 -22.98 0.16 -5.74
C SER A 82 -24.34 0.73 -6.16
N VAL A 83 -24.42 1.38 -7.32
CA VAL A 83 -25.67 1.93 -7.87
C VAL A 83 -26.64 0.80 -8.23
N ASP A 84 -26.17 -0.22 -8.93
CA ASP A 84 -27.02 -1.30 -9.44
C ASP A 84 -27.55 -2.22 -8.33
N THR A 85 -26.75 -2.46 -7.29
CA THR A 85 -27.12 -3.32 -6.15
C THR A 85 -27.78 -2.57 -4.99
N GLY A 86 -27.68 -1.23 -4.97
CA GLY A 86 -28.08 -0.40 -3.83
C GLY A 86 -27.20 -0.55 -2.59
N GLN A 87 -26.06 -1.24 -2.70
CA GLN A 87 -25.11 -1.42 -1.59
C GLN A 87 -24.22 -0.19 -1.42
N PRO A 88 -23.78 0.14 -0.19
CA PRO A 88 -22.81 1.20 0.02
C PRO A 88 -21.50 0.93 -0.73
N PHE A 89 -20.94 1.98 -1.35
CA PHE A 89 -19.68 1.90 -2.10
C PHE A 89 -18.54 1.24 -1.32
N GLU A 90 -18.38 1.61 -0.04
CA GLU A 90 -17.35 1.03 0.83
C GLU A 90 -17.55 -0.46 1.09
N ASP A 91 -18.80 -0.92 1.16
CA ASP A 91 -19.13 -2.34 1.36
C ASP A 91 -18.83 -3.13 0.09
N VAL A 92 -19.14 -2.58 -1.09
CA VAL A 92 -18.75 -3.17 -2.39
C VAL A 92 -17.24 -3.29 -2.47
N LYS A 93 -16.50 -2.24 -2.13
CA LYS A 93 -15.02 -2.28 -2.09
C LYS A 93 -14.48 -3.32 -1.13
N LYS A 94 -15.05 -3.39 0.07
CA LYS A 94 -14.65 -4.37 1.07
C LYS A 94 -14.88 -5.79 0.56
N TYR A 95 -16.04 -6.04 -0.05
CA TYR A 95 -16.38 -7.33 -0.64
C TYR A 95 -15.45 -7.69 -1.80
N ALA A 96 -15.17 -6.75 -2.71
CA ALA A 96 -14.23 -6.94 -3.81
C ALA A 96 -12.83 -7.31 -3.33
N LYS A 97 -12.31 -6.63 -2.29
CA LYS A 97 -11.02 -7.00 -1.68
C LYS A 97 -11.03 -8.40 -1.09
N GLN A 98 -12.11 -8.77 -0.39
CA GLN A 98 -12.25 -10.12 0.17
C GLN A 98 -12.25 -11.19 -0.91
N PHE A 99 -12.94 -10.95 -2.03
CA PHE A 99 -12.92 -11.86 -3.17
C PHE A 99 -11.53 -11.92 -3.82
N ALA A 100 -10.88 -10.77 -4.00
CA ALA A 100 -9.54 -10.68 -4.58
C ALA A 100 -8.48 -11.44 -3.78
N LEU A 101 -8.63 -11.57 -2.45
CA LEU A 101 -7.74 -12.42 -1.63
C LEU A 101 -7.74 -13.88 -2.11
N THR A 102 -8.88 -14.39 -2.58
CA THR A 102 -8.98 -15.76 -3.13
C THR A 102 -8.21 -15.91 -4.45
N MET A 103 -7.89 -14.78 -5.09
CA MET A 103 -7.18 -14.69 -6.37
C MET A 103 -5.70 -14.33 -6.19
N GLY A 104 -5.21 -14.26 -4.95
CA GLY A 104 -3.82 -13.93 -4.64
C GLY A 104 -3.56 -12.44 -4.38
N TYR A 105 -4.60 -11.63 -4.16
CA TYR A 105 -4.40 -10.26 -3.68
C TYR A 105 -3.70 -10.27 -2.31
N PRO A 106 -2.73 -9.38 -2.07
CA PRO A 106 -1.95 -9.37 -0.83
C PRO A 106 -2.80 -9.10 0.42
N ILE A 107 -2.49 -9.88 1.46
CA ILE A 107 -3.08 -9.75 2.80
C ILE A 107 -2.37 -8.63 3.56
N LEU A 108 -3.15 -7.88 4.34
CA LEU A 108 -2.65 -6.91 5.29
C LEU A 108 -2.11 -7.65 6.52
N GLU A 109 -0.83 -7.44 6.81
CA GLU A 109 -0.11 -8.08 7.92
C GLU A 109 0.27 -7.04 8.99
N ASP A 110 0.41 -7.50 10.23
CA ASP A 110 0.92 -6.70 11.34
C ASP A 110 2.47 -6.62 11.34
N GLU A 111 3.05 -5.98 12.35
CA GLU A 111 4.50 -5.83 12.48
C GLU A 111 5.27 -7.17 12.60
N ASN A 112 4.59 -8.25 12.97
CA ASN A 112 5.17 -9.59 13.10
C ASN A 112 4.96 -10.44 11.84
N GLY A 113 4.28 -9.92 10.82
CA GLY A 113 3.93 -10.65 9.59
C GLY A 113 2.66 -11.50 9.74
N GLU A 114 1.86 -11.29 10.79
CA GLU A 114 0.62 -12.03 11.00
C GLU A 114 -0.57 -11.32 10.34
N PRO A 115 -1.52 -12.05 9.70
CA PRO A 115 -2.68 -11.43 9.06
C PRO A 115 -3.53 -10.60 10.03
N ILE A 116 -3.83 -9.36 9.62
CA ILE A 116 -4.82 -8.52 10.29
C ILE A 116 -6.21 -8.97 9.84
N HIS A 117 -7.04 -9.31 10.82
CA HIS A 117 -8.40 -9.79 10.59
C HIS A 117 -9.43 -8.67 10.79
N ASP A 118 -10.57 -8.78 10.14
CA ASP A 118 -11.72 -7.91 10.41
C ASP A 118 -12.50 -8.37 11.66
N LEU A 119 -13.59 -7.66 11.99
CA LEU A 119 -14.42 -7.96 13.16
C LEU A 119 -15.06 -9.37 13.14
N TRP A 120 -15.04 -10.05 11.99
CA TRP A 120 -15.60 -11.39 11.80
C TRP A 120 -14.51 -12.46 11.66
N GLY A 121 -13.24 -12.11 11.89
CA GLY A 121 -12.12 -13.04 11.82
C GLY A 121 -11.70 -13.39 10.38
N LYS A 122 -12.03 -12.57 9.38
CA LYS A 122 -11.54 -12.75 8.00
C LYS A 122 -10.30 -11.92 7.75
N PRO A 123 -9.28 -12.44 7.04
CA PRO A 123 -8.08 -11.67 6.70
C PRO A 123 -8.45 -10.45 5.85
N GLN A 124 -7.79 -9.33 6.08
CA GLN A 124 -8.01 -8.10 5.31
C GLN A 124 -7.00 -8.00 4.16
N GLY A 125 -7.39 -7.46 3.01
CA GLY A 125 -6.44 -7.11 1.94
C GLY A 125 -5.76 -5.78 2.22
N ILE A 126 -4.57 -5.57 1.65
CA ILE A 126 -3.86 -4.29 1.77
C ILE A 126 -4.69 -3.11 1.23
N SER A 127 -4.37 -1.90 1.71
CA SER A 127 -4.93 -0.66 1.18
C SER A 127 -4.64 -0.51 -0.32
N GLU A 128 -5.57 0.06 -1.09
CA GLU A 128 -5.31 0.38 -2.50
C GLU A 128 -4.18 1.40 -2.63
N SER A 129 -3.94 2.28 -1.65
CA SER A 129 -2.78 3.19 -1.68
C SER A 129 -1.44 2.45 -1.74
N ASP A 130 -1.41 1.23 -1.22
CA ASP A 130 -0.20 0.45 -1.02
C ASP A 130 -0.06 -0.69 -2.04
N CYS A 131 -1.05 -0.81 -2.95
CA CYS A 131 -1.09 -1.85 -3.95
C CYS A 131 -0.21 -1.52 -5.16
N SER A 132 0.44 -2.55 -5.70
CA SER A 132 1.18 -2.46 -6.96
C SER A 132 0.24 -2.43 -8.16
N THR A 133 0.80 -2.22 -9.35
CA THR A 133 0.04 -2.31 -10.62
C THR A 133 -0.53 -3.71 -10.83
N GLU A 134 0.24 -4.72 -10.44
CA GLU A 134 -0.13 -6.14 -10.52
C GLU A 134 -1.24 -6.49 -9.51
N ASP A 135 -1.12 -6.01 -8.26
CA ASP A 135 -2.17 -6.19 -7.25
C ASP A 135 -3.48 -5.51 -7.67
N ALA A 136 -3.38 -4.32 -8.27
CA ALA A 136 -4.53 -3.60 -8.79
C ALA A 136 -5.23 -4.35 -9.93
N ALA A 137 -4.47 -5.05 -10.79
CA ALA A 137 -5.06 -5.89 -11.83
C ALA A 137 -5.84 -7.08 -11.24
N ILE A 138 -5.34 -7.71 -10.17
CA ILE A 138 -6.07 -8.77 -9.46
C ILE A 138 -7.39 -8.23 -8.89
N LEU A 139 -7.36 -7.04 -8.28
CA LEU A 139 -8.56 -6.42 -7.72
C LEU A 139 -9.57 -6.02 -8.82
N ILE A 140 -9.10 -5.53 -9.96
CA ILE A 140 -9.96 -5.22 -11.11
C ILE A 140 -10.66 -6.48 -11.62
N GLU A 141 -9.91 -7.57 -11.82
CA GLU A 141 -10.47 -8.84 -12.26
C GLU A 141 -11.51 -9.37 -11.25
N ALA A 142 -11.23 -9.27 -9.95
CA ALA A 142 -12.20 -9.63 -8.91
C ALA A 142 -13.50 -8.82 -9.04
N ILE A 143 -13.41 -7.51 -9.30
CA ILE A 143 -14.58 -6.64 -9.51
C ILE A 143 -15.37 -7.08 -10.76
N HIS A 144 -14.68 -7.40 -11.86
CA HIS A 144 -15.32 -7.91 -13.08
C HIS A 144 -16.03 -9.24 -12.84
N GLN A 145 -15.44 -10.16 -12.08
CA GLN A 145 -16.07 -11.44 -11.76
C GLN A 145 -17.31 -11.27 -10.89
N ILE A 146 -17.25 -10.40 -9.88
CA ILE A 146 -18.42 -10.07 -9.04
C ILE A 146 -19.54 -9.47 -9.88
N ALA A 147 -19.22 -8.51 -10.77
CA ALA A 147 -20.23 -7.92 -11.64
C ALA A 147 -20.85 -8.97 -12.58
N ALA A 148 -20.04 -9.87 -13.15
CA ALA A 148 -20.52 -10.96 -14.00
C ALA A 148 -21.43 -11.94 -13.24
N GLU A 149 -21.10 -12.28 -11.99
CA GLU A 149 -21.96 -13.13 -11.14
C GLU A 149 -23.31 -12.46 -10.82
N MET A 150 -23.34 -11.12 -10.79
CA MET A 150 -24.54 -10.32 -10.54
C MET A 150 -25.29 -9.91 -11.83
N ASP A 151 -24.82 -10.34 -13.01
CA ASP A 151 -25.33 -9.91 -14.32
C ASP A 151 -25.30 -8.38 -14.53
N ILE A 152 -24.28 -7.73 -13.96
CA ILE A 152 -24.03 -6.28 -14.07
C ILE A 152 -23.03 -6.03 -15.20
N ASN A 153 -23.41 -5.19 -16.16
CA ASN A 153 -22.54 -4.81 -17.27
C ASN A 153 -21.72 -3.56 -16.92
N LEU A 154 -20.43 -3.74 -16.69
CA LEU A 154 -19.50 -2.66 -16.36
C LEU A 154 -19.05 -1.90 -17.61
N ILE A 155 -19.10 -0.56 -17.55
CA ILE A 155 -18.67 0.34 -18.62
C ILE A 155 -17.29 0.90 -18.28
N GLU A 156 -16.32 0.69 -19.18
CA GLU A 156 -15.01 1.35 -19.11
C GLU A 156 -15.13 2.78 -19.65
N ASP A 157 -14.85 3.77 -18.78
CA ASP A 157 -14.66 5.18 -19.14
C ASP A 157 -13.18 5.46 -19.44
#